data_AF-A0A9E6CUE6-F1
#
_entry.id   AF-A0A9E6CUE6-F1
#
_cell.length_a   1.000
_cell.length_b   1.000
_cell.length_c   1.000
_cell.angle_alpha   90.00
_cell.angle_beta   90.00
_cell.angle_gamma   90.00
#
_symmetry.space_group_name_H-M   'P 1'
#
loop_
_entity.id
_entity.type
_entity.pdbx_description
1 polymer ?
#
loop_
_entity_poly.entity_id
_entity_poly.type
_entity_poly.pdbx_seq_one_letter_code
_entity_poly.pdbx_strand_id
1 'polypeptide(L)' 'LKRYLPDSIEGNTGDIEVPDGLSILGVLEHLGAPTDGNYLIIINGDAVPPSTRGDVMVNDGDALSLMPPLKGG' A
#
# COMPACT_ATOMS: atom_id res chain seq x y z
N LEU A 1 -10.30 -2.51 -3.37
CA LEU A 1 -9.03 -1.89 -3.81
C LEU A 1 -9.27 -0.68 -4.71
N LYS A 2 -9.96 -0.79 -5.86
CA LYS A 2 -10.22 0.36 -6.75
C LYS A 2 -10.83 1.61 -6.12
N ARG A 3 -11.65 1.46 -5.06
CA ARG A 3 -12.23 2.59 -4.30
C ARG A 3 -11.23 3.44 -3.50
N TYR A 4 -9.99 2.95 -3.34
CA TYR A 4 -8.91 3.62 -2.63
C TYR A 4 -7.88 4.23 -3.59
N LEU A 5 -8.11 4.10 -4.90
CA LEU A 5 -7.23 4.63 -5.92
C LEU A 5 -7.76 5.99 -6.39
N PRO A 6 -6.87 6.92 -6.78
CA PRO A 6 -7.24 8.24 -7.29
C PRO A 6 -7.96 8.13 -8.64
N ASP A 7 -8.63 9.20 -9.05
CA ASP A 7 -9.47 9.22 -10.26
C ASP A 7 -8.67 9.00 -11.56
N SER A 8 -7.38 9.35 -11.57
CA SER A 8 -6.45 9.02 -12.66
C SER A 8 -5.84 7.63 -12.44
N ILE A 9 -6.60 6.60 -12.84
CA ILE A 9 -6.19 5.20 -12.74
C ILE A 9 -6.05 4.57 -14.12
N GLU A 10 -4.87 4.02 -14.40
CA GLU A 10 -4.70 3.03 -15.47
C GLU A 10 -4.84 1.62 -14.86
N GLY A 11 -6.05 1.08 -14.94
CA GLY A 11 -6.36 -0.26 -14.43
C GLY A 11 -6.45 -0.35 -12.91
N ASN A 12 -5.37 -0.76 -12.25
CA ASN A 12 -5.23 -0.88 -10.78
C ASN A 12 -4.02 -0.10 -10.23
N THR A 13 -3.42 0.75 -11.05
CA THR A 13 -2.25 1.56 -10.72
C THR A 13 -2.60 3.04 -10.93
N GLY A 14 -2.12 3.89 -10.04
CA GLY A 14 -2.24 5.33 -10.13
C GLY A 14 -1.30 6.00 -9.14
N ASP A 15 -0.87 7.22 -9.46
CA ASP A 15 0.00 8.02 -8.61
C ASP A 15 -0.82 8.76 -7.55
N ILE A 16 -0.36 8.73 -6.31
CA ILE A 16 -0.98 9.39 -5.17
C ILE A 16 0.00 10.34 -4.50
N GLU A 17 -0.49 11.47 -4.04
CA GLU A 17 0.24 12.34 -3.12
C GLU A 17 -0.18 12.01 -1.69
N VAL A 18 0.80 11.84 -0.81
CA VAL A 18 0.60 11.60 0.63
C VAL A 18 1.55 12.50 1.42
N PRO A 19 1.24 12.83 2.69
CA PRO A 19 2.17 13.57 3.53
C PRO A 19 3.56 12.90 3.63
N ASP A 20 4.60 13.73 3.68
CA ASP A 20 5.98 13.25 3.86
C ASP A 20 6.15 12.52 5.20
N GLY A 21 7.05 11.53 5.21
CA GLY A 21 7.45 10.82 6.43
C GLY A 21 6.43 9.80 6.93
N LEU A 22 5.47 9.39 6.09
CA LEU A 22 4.58 8.28 6.42
C LEU A 22 5.28 6.93 6.25
N SER A 23 5.00 6.02 7.18
CA SER A 23 5.29 4.61 6.99
C SER A 23 4.27 3.96 6.05
N ILE A 24 4.55 2.74 5.58
CA ILE A 24 3.60 1.95 4.80
C ILE A 24 2.26 1.83 5.53
N LEU A 25 2.27 1.58 6.85
CA LEU A 25 1.04 1.55 7.64
C LEU A 25 0.32 2.91 7.62
N GLY A 26 1.05 4.01 7.80
CA GLY A 26 0.49 5.36 7.74
C GLY A 26 -0.12 5.70 6.37
N VAL A 27 0.49 5.27 5.27
CA VAL A 27 -0.09 5.41 3.92
C VAL A 27 -1.40 4.64 3.79
N LEU A 28 -1.46 3.39 4.26
CA LEU A 28 -2.69 2.60 4.22
C LEU A 28 -3.81 3.27 5.04
N GLU A 29 -3.50 3.78 6.24
CA GLU A 29 -4.44 4.51 7.08
C GLU A 29 -4.94 5.80 6.42
N HIS A 30 -4.03 6.57 5.81
CA HIS A 30 -4.34 7.80 5.08
C HIS A 30 -5.32 7.55 3.92
N LEU A 31 -5.13 6.45 3.18
CA LEU A 31 -6.00 6.05 2.09
C LEU A 31 -7.29 5.35 2.57
N GLY A 32 -7.44 5.08 3.87
CA GLY A 32 -8.54 4.27 4.42
C GLY A 32 -8.52 2.80 3.95
N ALA A 33 -7.36 2.33 3.52
CA ALA A 33 -7.14 0.97 3.06
C ALA A 33 -7.05 -0.01 4.26
N PRO A 34 -7.31 -1.31 4.04
CA PRO A 34 -7.25 -2.29 5.13
C PRO A 34 -5.85 -2.44 5.74
N THR A 35 -5.80 -2.44 7.07
CA THR A 35 -4.58 -2.62 7.88
C THR A 35 -4.56 -3.93 8.68
N ASP A 36 -5.54 -4.80 8.48
CA ASP A 36 -5.76 -6.06 9.21
C ASP A 36 -4.70 -7.16 8.98
N GLY A 37 -3.65 -6.87 8.21
CA GLY A 37 -2.55 -7.79 7.94
C GLY A 37 -2.86 -8.88 6.91
N ASN A 38 -4.09 -9.01 6.43
CA ASN A 38 -4.51 -10.07 5.50
C ASN A 38 -4.07 -9.83 4.06
N TYR A 39 -3.58 -8.63 3.75
CA TYR A 39 -3.13 -8.25 2.43
C TYR A 39 -1.63 -8.43 2.27
N LEU A 40 -1.21 -8.89 1.09
CA LEU A 40 0.18 -8.88 0.69
C LEU A 40 0.55 -7.45 0.28
N ILE A 41 1.60 -6.93 0.91
CA ILE A 41 2.17 -5.61 0.64
C ILE A 41 3.54 -5.80 0.02
N ILE A 42 3.79 -5.08 -1.07
CA ILE A 42 5.08 -5.06 -1.76
C ILE A 42 5.48 -3.60 -1.96
N ILE A 43 6.71 -3.24 -1.61
CA ILE A 43 7.30 -1.93 -1.92
C ILE A 43 8.51 -2.14 -2.83
N ASN A 44 8.53 -1.50 -4.00
CA ASN A 44 9.64 -1.60 -4.97
C ASN A 44 10.06 -3.04 -5.34
N GLY A 45 9.13 -4.00 -5.26
CA GLY A 45 9.38 -5.43 -5.53
C GLY A 45 9.66 -6.27 -4.29
N ASP A 46 9.88 -5.67 -3.12
CA ASP A 46 10.14 -6.36 -1.86
C ASP A 46 8.87 -6.54 -1.03
N ALA A 47 8.59 -7.78 -0.62
CA ALA A 47 7.44 -8.09 0.22
C ALA A 47 7.66 -7.59 1.66
N VAL A 48 6.68 -6.85 2.19
CA VAL A 48 6.74 -6.26 3.54
C VAL A 48 5.83 -7.02 4.51
N PRO A 49 6.41 -7.73 5.51
CA PRO A 49 5.65 -8.43 6.54
C PRO A 49 4.77 -7.46 7.35
N PRO A 50 3.59 -7.91 7.83
CA PRO A 50 2.70 -7.08 8.65
C PRO A 50 3.39 -6.40 9.85
N SER A 51 4.33 -7.08 10.50
CA SER A 51 5.00 -6.60 11.71
C SER A 51 5.97 -5.42 11.49
N THR A 52 6.41 -5.17 10.25
CA THR A 52 7.40 -4.12 9.96
C THR A 52 6.81 -2.93 9.21
N ARG A 53 5.52 -2.98 8.84
CA ARG A 53 4.87 -1.91 8.04
C ARG A 53 4.84 -0.55 8.74
N GLY A 54 4.89 -0.53 10.07
CA GLY A 54 4.97 0.69 10.85
C GLY A 54 6.35 1.37 10.80
N ASP A 55 7.40 0.61 10.49
CA ASP A 55 8.79 1.07 10.54
C ASP A 55 9.36 1.42 9.16
N VAL A 56 8.76 0.89 8.08
CA VAL A 56 9.21 1.15 6.71
C VAL A 56 8.60 2.47 6.22
N MET A 57 9.44 3.49 6.08
CA MET A 57 9.06 4.80 5.54
C MET A 57 8.91 4.75 4.02
N VAL A 58 7.88 5.43 3.51
CA VAL A 58 7.64 5.62 2.08
C VAL A 58 8.26 6.94 1.66
N ASN A 59 8.95 6.92 0.52
CA ASN A 59 9.59 8.09 -0.08
C ASN A 59 8.95 8.43 -1.42
N ASP A 60 9.22 9.64 -1.90
CA ASP A 60 8.82 10.04 -3.24
C ASP A 60 9.36 9.06 -4.30
N GLY A 61 8.49 8.69 -5.24
CA GLY A 61 8.78 7.71 -6.29
C GLY A 61 8.71 6.22 -5.88
N ASP A 62 8.42 5.90 -4.61
CA ASP A 62 8.24 4.51 -4.20
C ASP A 62 6.96 3.88 -4.80
N ALA A 63 7.09 2.66 -5.32
CA ALA A 63 5.98 1.90 -5.85
C ALA A 63 5.42 0.93 -4.79
N LEU A 64 4.25 1.25 -4.23
CA LEU A 64 3.54 0.41 -3.26
C LEU A 64 2.42 -0.39 -3.92
N SER A 65 2.43 -1.71 -3.74
CA SER A 65 1.39 -2.63 -4.21
C SER A 65 0.65 -3.28 -3.04
N LEU A 66 -0.68 -3.28 -3.12
CA LEU A 66 -1.60 -3.89 -2.17
C LEU A 66 -2.40 -5.00 -2.87
N MET A 67 -2.17 -6.25 -2.51
CA MET A 67 -2.81 -7.41 -3.14
C MET A 67 -3.75 -8.11 -2.14
N PRO A 68 -4.95 -8.54 -2.57
CA PRO A 68 -5.86 -9.27 -1.70
C PRO A 68 -5.24 -10.60 -1.24
N PRO A 69 -5.68 -11.14 -0.08
CA PRO A 69 -5.23 -12.44 0.38
C PRO A 69 -5.43 -13.50 -0.71
N LEU A 70 -4.38 -14.27 -0.97
CA LEU A 70 -4.47 -15.46 -1.80
C LEU A 70 -5.33 -16.48 -1.04
N LYS A 71 -6.58 -16.66 -1.47
CA LYS A 71 -7.37 -17.80 -1.03
C LYS A 71 -6.84 -19.04 -1.75
N GLY A 72 -6.00 -19.82 -1.07
CA GLY A 72 -5.70 -21.18 -1.50
C GLY A 72 -6.99 -21.98 -1.52
N GLY A 73 -7.27 -22.61 -2.66
CA GLY A 73 -8.34 -23.60 -2.81
C GLY A 73 -7.93 -24.95 -2.23
#